data_AF-A0A2G1VWP2-F1
#
_entry.id   AF-A0A2G1VWP2-F1
#
_cell.length_a   1.000
_cell.length_b   1.000
_cell.length_c   1.000
_cell.angle_alpha   90.00
_cell.angle_beta   90.00
_cell.angle_gamma   90.00
#
_symmetry.space_group_name_H-M   'P 1'
#
loop_
_entity.id
_entity.type
_entity.pdbx_description
1 polymer ?
#
loop_
_entity_poly.entity_id
_entity_poly.type
_entity_poly.pdbx_seq_one_letter_code
_entity_poly.pdbx_strand_id
1 'polypeptide(L)'
;MKKMILLGLLLATSFGFSQTEKTSSLKVAESAPFEDDSNTYEVVALKTTPENQTGIVREGKRDLAFEIFDENQKRVFSELVDIDRKEKFIGQVFGGTIIKVITVNEVSREDREVSCYSFDLANRSVTKTPLFTAQVDRNEDLFFLSRKRQTSIAISEDSRYFAVATDDFNKNSNQYTVRVFDAQDLSLKFQKAYQDGGERYFEPNDIFITNDAEVFVVGKLFKEGRAEKKKKKANYDFMLNKVTEGENTQTLIGLENEFVQSLNLTDGGDKLNLYGFYSEDKVRRLKGSCKFVVDKQTLAVTGKQANPLPVSVFEDLYGNDRGKEKADSELSNFTLDHILTDSKGNVYLVAEEFYVTVVYSTYGMTTIPHYDDIILLKYNAQGELAWGRSIFKKDAFPSYNAFLKDDTLHILLNSGKSLTEKEDGRTKASKGFFESTALYDFEYSPDGEVSYNKIQDNKGNTKYFPANGTYENGTFLMMSGGGRERQFMMLR
;
A
#
# COMPACT_ATOMS: atom_id res chain seq x y z
N MET A 1 -42.09 18.44 56.96
CA MET A 1 -43.23 18.56 56.03
C MET A 1 -42.78 19.37 54.82
N LYS A 2 -43.21 18.92 53.63
CA LYS A 2 -42.65 19.13 52.28
C LYS A 2 -42.22 20.58 51.95
N LYS A 3 -40.97 20.75 51.49
CA LYS A 3 -40.51 21.86 50.64
C LYS A 3 -40.48 21.35 49.20
N MET A 4 -41.30 21.94 48.33
CA MET A 4 -41.26 21.72 46.89
C MET A 4 -40.19 22.64 46.28
N ILE A 5 -39.23 22.05 45.57
CA ILE A 5 -38.31 22.77 44.67
C ILE A 5 -38.88 22.62 43.27
N LEU A 6 -39.20 23.76 42.65
CA LEU A 6 -39.60 23.86 41.25
C LEU A 6 -38.32 23.88 40.41
N LEU A 7 -38.06 22.84 39.62
CA LEU A 7 -36.98 22.83 38.63
C LEU A 7 -37.62 23.09 37.26
N GLY A 8 -37.38 24.28 36.70
CA GLY A 8 -37.81 24.61 35.34
C GLY A 8 -36.94 23.89 34.32
N LEU A 9 -37.55 23.04 33.49
CA LEU A 9 -36.93 22.51 32.28
C LEU A 9 -37.03 23.58 31.18
N LEU A 10 -35.89 24.17 30.84
CA LEU A 10 -35.69 24.88 29.58
C LEU A 10 -35.38 23.84 28.49
N LEU A 11 -36.38 23.54 27.66
CA LEU A 11 -36.22 22.82 26.40
C LEU A 11 -35.59 23.77 25.38
N ALA A 12 -34.26 23.74 25.27
CA ALA A 12 -33.57 24.27 24.10
C ALA A 12 -33.67 23.23 22.99
N THR A 13 -34.49 23.50 21.98
CA THR A 13 -34.51 22.73 20.74
C THR A 13 -33.26 23.07 19.93
N SER A 14 -32.19 22.30 20.12
CA SER A 14 -31.11 22.22 19.15
C SER A 14 -31.63 21.48 17.93
N PHE A 15 -31.69 22.16 16.78
CA PHE A 15 -31.78 21.51 15.48
C PHE A 15 -30.48 20.74 15.26
N GLY A 16 -30.42 19.50 15.75
CA GLY A 16 -29.43 18.54 15.30
C GLY A 16 -29.80 18.09 13.90
N PHE A 17 -28.93 18.33 12.92
CA PHE A 17 -28.98 17.56 11.69
C PHE A 17 -28.69 16.11 12.07
N SER A 18 -29.73 15.28 11.99
CA SER A 18 -29.61 13.83 12.18
C SER A 18 -28.74 13.29 11.04
N GLN A 19 -27.55 12.77 11.39
CA GLN A 19 -26.83 11.88 10.49
C GLN A 19 -27.76 10.71 10.18
N THR A 20 -28.25 10.64 8.95
CA THR A 20 -28.89 9.44 8.46
C THR A 20 -27.75 8.45 8.27
N GLU A 21 -27.56 7.52 9.21
CA GLU A 21 -26.71 6.35 8.99
C GLU A 21 -27.28 5.63 7.75
N LYS A 22 -26.71 5.91 6.58
CA LYS A 22 -26.98 5.12 5.39
C LYS A 22 -26.27 3.79 5.59
N THR A 23 -26.99 2.71 5.36
CA THR A 23 -26.38 1.40 5.19
C THR A 23 -25.44 1.48 3.99
N SER A 24 -24.20 0.98 4.13
CA SER A 24 -23.24 0.89 3.01
C SER A 24 -23.92 0.30 1.78
N SER A 25 -23.51 0.77 0.59
CA SER A 25 -23.97 0.18 -0.67
C SER A 25 -23.48 -1.26 -0.84
N LEU A 26 -22.50 -1.68 -0.03
CA LEU A 26 -21.97 -3.03 -0.01
C LEU A 26 -22.87 -3.99 0.77
N LYS A 27 -23.16 -5.14 0.16
CA LYS A 27 -23.85 -6.22 0.85
C LYS A 27 -22.85 -7.00 1.69
N VAL A 28 -23.04 -6.96 3.01
CA VAL A 28 -22.21 -7.67 3.98
C VAL A 28 -22.64 -9.15 4.08
N ALA A 29 -21.67 -10.05 4.03
CA ALA A 29 -21.83 -11.45 4.41
C ALA A 29 -20.61 -11.90 5.23
N GLU A 30 -20.82 -12.85 6.14
CA GLU A 30 -19.74 -13.46 6.92
C GLU A 30 -19.68 -14.96 6.63
N SER A 31 -18.48 -15.52 6.60
CA SER A 31 -18.29 -16.97 6.52
C SER A 31 -18.64 -17.65 7.84
N ALA A 32 -18.79 -18.97 7.83
CA ALA A 32 -18.71 -19.73 9.07
C ALA A 32 -17.34 -19.51 9.73
N PRO A 33 -17.25 -19.46 11.07
CA PRO A 33 -15.96 -19.43 11.76
C PRO A 33 -15.15 -20.71 11.50
N PHE A 34 -13.83 -20.58 11.51
CA PHE A 34 -12.88 -21.68 11.42
C PHE A 34 -11.79 -21.55 12.49
N GLU A 35 -11.25 -22.69 12.92
CA GLU A 35 -10.17 -22.73 13.90
C GLU A 35 -8.82 -22.46 13.24
N ASP A 36 -8.11 -21.46 13.74
CA ASP A 36 -6.73 -21.15 13.42
C ASP A 36 -5.81 -21.84 14.42
N ASP A 37 -5.33 -23.03 14.02
CA ASP A 37 -4.37 -23.83 14.79
C ASP A 37 -2.93 -23.32 14.68
N SER A 38 -2.68 -22.36 13.79
CA SER A 38 -1.34 -21.84 13.54
C SER A 38 -0.97 -20.78 14.58
N ASN A 39 0.33 -20.67 14.90
CA ASN A 39 0.84 -19.53 15.66
C ASN A 39 1.14 -18.33 14.75
N THR A 40 0.63 -18.34 13.51
CA THR A 40 0.85 -17.28 12.52
C THR A 40 -0.11 -16.13 12.76
N TYR A 41 0.38 -14.91 12.60
CA TYR A 41 -0.37 -13.71 12.99
C TYR A 41 -0.56 -12.73 11.85
N GLU A 42 0.38 -12.65 10.91
CA GLU A 42 0.36 -11.65 9.84
C GLU A 42 -0.10 -12.27 8.52
N VAL A 43 -1.13 -11.69 7.90
CA VAL A 43 -1.51 -12.07 6.54
C VAL A 43 -0.53 -11.41 5.58
N VAL A 44 0.24 -12.23 4.86
CA VAL A 44 1.26 -11.75 3.92
C VAL A 44 0.79 -11.85 2.47
N ALA A 45 -0.13 -12.79 2.17
CA ALA A 45 -0.80 -12.87 0.89
C ALA A 45 -2.26 -13.31 1.06
N LEU A 46 -3.16 -12.74 0.25
CA LEU A 46 -4.56 -13.13 0.14
C LEU A 46 -5.00 -12.90 -1.32
N LYS A 47 -5.51 -13.95 -1.97
CA LYS A 47 -6.00 -13.86 -3.36
C LYS A 47 -7.19 -14.79 -3.54
N THR A 48 -8.17 -14.31 -4.29
CA THR A 48 -9.31 -15.10 -4.74
C THR A 48 -9.18 -15.36 -6.23
N THR A 49 -9.33 -16.63 -6.65
CA THR A 49 -9.32 -17.02 -8.07
C THR A 49 -10.64 -16.66 -8.75
N PRO A 50 -10.71 -16.65 -10.10
CA PRO A 50 -11.96 -16.47 -10.82
C PRO A 50 -13.07 -17.46 -10.43
N GLU A 51 -12.71 -18.67 -9.98
CA GLU A 51 -13.62 -19.70 -9.47
C GLU A 51 -14.07 -19.47 -8.02
N ASN A 52 -13.73 -18.31 -7.44
CA ASN A 52 -14.00 -17.92 -6.06
C ASN A 52 -13.32 -18.79 -4.98
N GLN A 53 -12.23 -19.49 -5.32
CA GLN A 53 -11.37 -20.11 -4.32
C GLN A 53 -10.42 -19.06 -3.74
N THR A 54 -10.28 -19.03 -2.41
CA THR A 54 -9.40 -18.08 -1.74
C THR A 54 -8.15 -18.79 -1.23
N GLY A 55 -6.98 -18.36 -1.68
CA GLY A 55 -5.70 -18.71 -1.08
C GLY A 55 -5.25 -17.64 -0.08
N ILE A 56 -4.83 -18.05 1.11
CA ILE A 56 -4.22 -17.17 2.11
C ILE A 56 -2.87 -17.72 2.53
N VAL A 57 -1.90 -16.81 2.70
CA VAL A 57 -0.61 -17.11 3.30
C VAL A 57 -0.40 -16.22 4.51
N ARG A 58 -0.05 -16.84 5.64
CA ARG A 58 0.14 -16.17 6.91
C ARG A 58 1.51 -16.46 7.46
N GLU A 59 2.21 -15.41 7.90
CA GLU A 59 3.54 -15.50 8.48
C GLU A 59 3.45 -15.53 10.01
N GLY A 60 4.13 -16.51 10.59
CA GLY A 60 4.43 -16.59 12.00
C GLY A 60 5.93 -16.48 12.25
N LYS A 61 6.37 -16.79 13.47
CA LYS A 61 7.78 -16.60 13.87
C LYS A 61 8.73 -17.61 13.23
N ARG A 62 8.20 -18.80 12.92
CA ARG A 62 8.93 -20.01 12.54
C ARG A 62 8.14 -20.88 11.57
N ASP A 63 7.02 -20.38 11.09
CA ASP A 63 6.10 -21.11 10.23
C ASP A 63 5.44 -20.15 9.25
N LEU A 64 5.13 -20.68 8.07
CA LEU A 64 4.19 -20.10 7.12
C LEU A 64 2.97 -21.02 7.07
N ALA A 65 1.78 -20.46 7.22
CA ALA A 65 0.52 -21.17 7.02
C ALA A 65 -0.02 -20.88 5.62
N PHE A 66 -0.24 -21.93 4.83
CA PHE A 66 -0.84 -21.88 3.50
C PHE A 66 -2.21 -22.55 3.57
N GLU A 67 -3.28 -21.79 3.30
CA GLU A 67 -4.64 -22.31 3.42
C GLU A 67 -5.48 -21.95 2.20
N ILE A 68 -6.36 -22.88 1.81
CA ILE A 68 -7.32 -22.69 0.72
C ILE A 68 -8.72 -22.78 1.28
N PHE A 69 -9.56 -21.84 0.86
CA PHE A 69 -10.97 -21.80 1.15
C PHE A 69 -11.78 -21.92 -0.14
N ASP A 70 -12.88 -22.67 -0.09
CA ASP A 70 -13.81 -22.80 -1.23
C ASP A 70 -14.66 -21.54 -1.44
N GLU A 71 -15.58 -21.57 -2.40
CA GLU A 71 -16.45 -20.42 -2.71
C GLU A 71 -17.33 -19.97 -1.54
N ASN A 72 -17.59 -20.86 -0.58
CA ASN A 72 -18.35 -20.58 0.64
C ASN A 72 -17.43 -20.17 1.81
N GLN A 73 -16.14 -19.95 1.52
CA GLN A 73 -15.10 -19.63 2.47
C GLN A 73 -14.94 -20.70 3.57
N LYS A 74 -15.18 -21.96 3.23
CA LYS A 74 -14.86 -23.10 4.10
C LYS A 74 -13.44 -23.59 3.79
N ARG A 75 -12.63 -23.79 4.82
CA ARG A 75 -11.25 -24.29 4.65
C ARG A 75 -11.26 -25.70 4.05
N VAL A 76 -10.61 -25.86 2.91
CA VAL A 76 -10.48 -27.12 2.17
C VAL A 76 -9.03 -27.63 2.08
N PHE A 77 -8.07 -26.79 2.47
CA PHE A 77 -6.65 -27.13 2.57
C PHE A 77 -5.98 -26.28 3.64
N SER A 78 -5.00 -26.87 4.33
CA SER A 78 -4.13 -26.19 5.28
C SER A 78 -2.80 -26.93 5.34
N GLU A 79 -1.71 -26.22 5.15
CA GLU A 79 -0.36 -26.72 5.32
C GLU A 79 0.46 -25.71 6.12
N LEU A 80 1.16 -26.20 7.14
CA LEU A 80 2.13 -25.42 7.90
C LEU A 80 3.52 -25.82 7.44
N VAL A 81 4.30 -24.85 7.01
CA VAL A 81 5.69 -25.05 6.59
C VAL A 81 6.61 -24.35 7.57
N ASP A 82 7.48 -25.12 8.22
CA ASP A 82 8.51 -24.57 9.11
C ASP A 82 9.50 -23.71 8.31
N ILE A 83 9.86 -22.55 8.87
CA ILE A 83 10.86 -21.63 8.33
C ILE A 83 11.90 -21.26 9.39
N ASP A 84 13.09 -20.85 8.96
CA ASP A 84 14.08 -20.31 9.90
C ASP A 84 13.53 -19.04 10.55
N ARG A 85 13.91 -18.77 11.80
CA ARG A 85 13.50 -17.55 12.51
C ARG A 85 13.95 -16.27 11.80
N LYS A 86 15.00 -16.34 10.98
CA LYS A 86 15.52 -15.24 10.18
C LYS A 86 15.06 -15.28 8.73
N GLU A 87 14.23 -16.25 8.36
CA GLU A 87 13.52 -16.21 7.09
C GLU A 87 12.34 -15.25 7.23
N LYS A 88 12.26 -14.29 6.31
CA LYS A 88 11.26 -13.22 6.31
C LYS A 88 10.61 -13.10 4.95
N PHE A 89 9.32 -12.82 4.96
CA PHE A 89 8.56 -12.41 3.77
C PHE A 89 9.11 -11.13 3.15
N ILE A 90 9.25 -11.13 1.82
CA ILE A 90 9.65 -9.94 1.04
C ILE A 90 8.49 -9.41 0.21
N GLY A 91 7.73 -10.30 -0.43
CA GLY A 91 6.59 -9.92 -1.24
C GLY A 91 5.99 -11.13 -1.95
N GLN A 92 4.94 -10.86 -2.72
CA GLN A 92 4.13 -11.88 -3.34
C GLN A 92 3.71 -11.46 -4.75
N VAL A 93 3.55 -12.44 -5.63
CA VAL A 93 2.95 -12.26 -6.95
C VAL A 93 1.93 -13.37 -7.21
N PHE A 94 0.95 -13.06 -8.06
CA PHE A 94 -0.18 -13.94 -8.36
C PHE A 94 -0.22 -14.22 -9.86
N GLY A 95 -0.32 -15.50 -10.24
CA GLY A 95 -0.46 -15.91 -11.63
C GLY A 95 -1.39 -17.10 -11.74
N GLY A 96 -2.54 -16.92 -12.41
CA GLY A 96 -3.59 -17.94 -12.49
C GLY A 96 -4.02 -18.42 -11.10
N THR A 97 -3.83 -19.71 -10.82
CA THR A 97 -4.15 -20.36 -9.54
C THR A 97 -2.95 -20.48 -8.60
N ILE A 98 -1.83 -19.82 -8.91
CA ILE A 98 -0.59 -19.94 -8.13
C ILE A 98 -0.28 -18.63 -7.42
N ILE A 99 -0.13 -18.71 -6.10
CA ILE A 99 0.42 -17.64 -5.28
C ILE A 99 1.92 -17.91 -5.11
N LYS A 100 2.76 -16.97 -5.52
CA LYS A 100 4.21 -17.03 -5.27
C LYS A 100 4.57 -16.12 -4.13
N VAL A 101 5.19 -16.68 -3.11
CA VAL A 101 5.64 -15.96 -1.91
C VAL A 101 7.16 -15.97 -1.88
N ILE A 102 7.76 -14.79 -1.95
CA ILE A 102 9.20 -14.63 -1.97
C ILE A 102 9.66 -14.33 -0.55
N THR A 103 10.65 -15.09 -0.09
CA THR A 103 11.27 -14.93 1.23
C THR A 103 12.77 -14.73 1.10
N VAL A 104 13.36 -14.12 2.12
CA VAL A 104 14.82 -14.06 2.30
C VAL A 104 15.19 -14.67 3.64
N ASN A 105 16.21 -15.53 3.66
CA ASN A 105 16.79 -16.09 4.87
C ASN A 105 18.21 -15.56 5.09
N GLU A 106 18.47 -15.04 6.29
CA GLU A 106 19.80 -14.61 6.71
C GLU A 106 20.63 -15.81 7.23
N VAL A 107 21.12 -16.64 6.30
CA VAL A 107 21.87 -17.87 6.59
C VAL A 107 23.18 -17.59 7.33
N SER A 108 23.87 -16.50 6.99
CA SER A 108 25.10 -16.06 7.66
C SER A 108 25.12 -14.53 7.81
N ARG A 109 26.23 -14.00 8.32
CA ARG A 109 26.44 -12.54 8.36
C ARG A 109 26.57 -11.92 6.98
N GLU A 110 26.91 -12.72 5.98
CA GLU A 110 27.22 -12.24 4.63
C GLU A 110 26.30 -12.86 3.57
N ASP A 111 25.63 -13.98 3.86
CA ASP A 111 24.80 -14.68 2.88
C ASP A 111 23.30 -14.45 3.12
N ARG A 112 22.59 -14.23 2.01
CA ARG A 112 21.14 -14.06 1.93
C ARG A 112 20.60 -15.06 0.93
N GLU A 113 19.83 -16.03 1.38
CA GLU A 113 19.18 -17.02 0.51
C GLU A 113 17.77 -16.55 0.19
N VAL A 114 17.48 -16.36 -1.10
CA VAL A 114 16.15 -15.97 -1.58
C VAL A 114 15.45 -17.22 -2.09
N SER A 115 14.24 -17.46 -1.58
CA SER A 115 13.40 -18.60 -1.94
C SER A 115 12.03 -18.14 -2.44
N CYS A 116 11.41 -18.97 -3.27
CA CYS A 116 10.02 -18.82 -3.68
C CYS A 116 9.21 -20.02 -3.20
N TYR A 117 8.14 -19.76 -2.45
CA TYR A 117 7.09 -20.72 -2.16
C TYR A 117 6.03 -20.60 -3.25
N SER A 118 5.89 -21.64 -4.06
CA SER A 118 4.78 -21.78 -5.01
C SER A 118 3.62 -22.48 -4.33
N PHE A 119 2.57 -21.73 -4.04
CA PHE A 119 1.33 -22.22 -3.46
C PHE A 119 0.29 -22.36 -4.56
N ASP A 120 0.07 -23.60 -5.00
CA ASP A 120 -0.86 -23.96 -6.07
C ASP A 120 -2.23 -24.26 -5.47
N LEU A 121 -3.19 -23.38 -5.74
CA LEU A 121 -4.56 -23.48 -5.23
C LEU A 121 -5.35 -24.62 -5.91
N ALA A 122 -5.02 -24.93 -7.17
CA ALA A 122 -5.71 -25.97 -7.92
C ALA A 122 -5.25 -27.37 -7.48
N ASN A 123 -3.93 -27.55 -7.35
CA ASN A 123 -3.33 -28.82 -6.94
C ASN A 123 -3.23 -29.00 -5.42
N ARG A 124 -3.51 -27.94 -4.64
CA ARG A 124 -3.44 -27.94 -3.17
C ARG A 124 -2.07 -28.37 -2.68
N SER A 125 -1.03 -27.70 -3.17
CA SER A 125 0.35 -28.05 -2.86
C SER A 125 1.19 -26.80 -2.64
N VAL A 126 2.13 -26.89 -1.72
CA VAL A 126 3.16 -25.88 -1.50
C VAL A 126 4.52 -26.47 -1.88
N THR A 127 5.33 -25.72 -2.63
CA THR A 127 6.71 -26.11 -2.93
C THR A 127 7.64 -24.93 -2.71
N LYS A 128 8.71 -25.14 -1.92
CA LYS A 128 9.78 -24.16 -1.74
C LYS A 128 10.90 -24.43 -2.75
N THR A 129 11.25 -23.42 -3.53
CA THR A 129 12.36 -23.46 -4.50
C THR A 129 13.35 -22.35 -4.18
N PRO A 130 14.64 -22.67 -3.92
CA PRO A 130 15.69 -21.67 -3.84
C PRO A 130 15.82 -20.96 -5.19
N LEU A 131 15.78 -19.63 -5.20
CA LEU A 131 15.96 -18.83 -6.42
C LEU A 131 17.43 -18.47 -6.62
N PHE A 132 18.06 -17.90 -5.59
CA PHE A 132 19.47 -17.51 -5.62
C PHE A 132 20.00 -17.23 -4.22
N THR A 133 21.33 -17.18 -4.11
CA THR A 133 22.03 -16.65 -2.94
C THR A 133 22.75 -15.37 -3.33
N ALA A 134 22.62 -14.33 -2.52
CA ALA A 134 23.35 -13.08 -2.68
C ALA A 134 24.24 -12.82 -1.47
N GLN A 135 25.38 -12.18 -1.71
CA GLN A 135 26.29 -11.76 -0.66
C GLN A 135 26.08 -10.28 -0.34
N VAL A 136 26.04 -9.97 0.94
CA VAL A 136 25.91 -8.62 1.49
C VAL A 136 27.08 -8.33 2.43
N ASP A 137 27.39 -7.05 2.64
CA ASP A 137 28.34 -6.70 3.69
C ASP A 137 27.69 -6.87 5.08
N ARG A 138 28.43 -7.48 6.01
CA ARG A 138 28.11 -7.70 7.44
C ARG A 138 26.71 -7.26 7.91
N ASN A 139 25.75 -8.18 7.81
CA ASN A 139 24.37 -8.08 8.28
C ASN A 139 23.48 -7.05 7.55
N GLU A 140 23.89 -6.49 6.42
CA GLU A 140 23.02 -5.61 5.63
C GLU A 140 21.79 -6.39 5.09
N ASP A 141 20.72 -5.65 4.82
CA ASP A 141 19.52 -6.19 4.19
C ASP A 141 19.75 -6.27 2.67
N LEU A 142 19.26 -7.33 2.03
CA LEU A 142 19.35 -7.51 0.57
C LEU A 142 18.28 -6.71 -0.18
N PHE A 143 17.14 -6.52 0.47
CA PHE A 143 15.98 -5.86 -0.11
C PHE A 143 15.83 -4.49 0.53
N PHE A 144 15.52 -3.49 -0.29
CA PHE A 144 15.03 -2.23 0.22
C PHE A 144 13.65 -2.46 0.86
N LEU A 145 13.64 -2.74 2.16
CA LEU A 145 12.43 -2.90 2.95
C LEU A 145 11.85 -1.52 3.28
N SER A 146 11.19 -0.92 2.29
CA SER A 146 10.22 0.14 2.56
C SER A 146 8.94 -0.48 3.10
N ARG A 147 8.15 0.27 3.89
CA ARG A 147 6.81 -0.18 4.31
C ARG A 147 5.87 -0.49 3.15
N LYS A 148 6.20 -0.04 1.93
CA LYS A 148 5.47 -0.35 0.69
C LYS A 148 5.89 -1.72 0.18
N ARG A 149 4.93 -2.65 0.12
CA ARG A 149 5.10 -4.04 -0.31
C ARG A 149 5.30 -4.24 -1.84
N GLN A 150 5.84 -3.27 -2.58
CA GLN A 150 5.87 -3.33 -4.06
C GLN A 150 7.15 -2.79 -4.73
N THR A 151 8.21 -2.48 -3.99
CA THR A 151 9.41 -1.85 -4.61
C THR A 151 10.37 -2.86 -5.26
N SER A 152 10.27 -4.14 -4.92
CA SER A 152 11.31 -5.13 -5.21
C SER A 152 10.83 -6.33 -6.03
N ILE A 153 9.53 -6.50 -6.23
CA ILE A 153 8.97 -7.67 -6.94
C ILE A 153 7.84 -7.21 -7.86
N ALA A 154 7.85 -7.68 -9.11
CA ALA A 154 6.78 -7.48 -10.07
C ALA A 154 6.54 -8.75 -10.89
N ILE A 155 5.32 -8.92 -11.41
CA ILE A 155 4.94 -9.99 -12.33
C ILE A 155 4.38 -9.38 -13.61
N SER A 156 4.66 -10.02 -14.76
CA SER A 156 4.14 -9.58 -16.06
C SER A 156 2.63 -9.79 -16.11
N GLU A 157 1.94 -9.01 -16.93
CA GLU A 157 0.47 -9.06 -17.05
C GLU A 157 -0.02 -10.46 -17.43
N ASP A 158 0.69 -11.11 -18.35
CA ASP A 158 0.42 -12.49 -18.77
C ASP A 158 0.90 -13.56 -17.77
N SER A 159 1.47 -13.14 -16.64
CA SER A 159 2.01 -13.99 -15.59
C SER A 159 3.12 -14.95 -16.03
N ARG A 160 3.80 -14.72 -17.16
CA ARG A 160 4.91 -15.55 -17.63
C ARG A 160 6.23 -15.25 -16.95
N TYR A 161 6.46 -14.01 -16.52
CA TYR A 161 7.72 -13.61 -15.91
C TYR A 161 7.50 -12.87 -14.60
N PHE A 162 8.41 -13.05 -13.65
CA PHE A 162 8.48 -12.17 -12.49
C PHE A 162 9.92 -11.67 -12.30
N ALA A 163 10.03 -10.43 -11.85
CA ALA A 163 11.29 -9.77 -11.54
C ALA A 163 11.48 -9.68 -10.03
N VAL A 164 12.73 -9.85 -9.59
CA VAL A 164 13.19 -9.59 -8.24
C VAL A 164 14.33 -8.58 -8.31
N ALA A 165 14.14 -7.40 -7.74
CA ALA A 165 15.16 -6.37 -7.60
C ALA A 165 15.78 -6.40 -6.19
N THR A 166 17.10 -6.28 -6.13
CA THR A 166 17.86 -6.28 -4.87
C THR A 166 18.86 -5.13 -4.82
N ASP A 167 19.14 -4.72 -3.58
CA ASP A 167 20.19 -3.78 -3.23
C ASP A 167 21.42 -4.61 -2.85
N ASP A 168 22.24 -4.97 -3.84
CA ASP A 168 23.49 -5.73 -3.65
C ASP A 168 24.60 -4.81 -3.11
N PHE A 169 24.31 -4.09 -2.01
CA PHE A 169 25.21 -3.14 -1.37
C PHE A 169 26.34 -3.84 -0.62
N ASN A 170 27.57 -3.37 -0.85
CA ASN A 170 28.70 -3.62 0.04
C ASN A 170 29.54 -2.34 0.23
N LYS A 171 30.44 -2.34 1.22
CA LYS A 171 31.36 -1.20 1.52
C LYS A 171 32.08 -0.60 0.30
N ASN A 172 32.26 -1.38 -0.77
CA ASN A 172 33.02 -1.01 -1.95
C ASN A 172 32.15 -0.85 -3.23
N SER A 173 30.85 -1.19 -3.18
CA SER A 173 29.94 -1.08 -4.33
C SER A 173 28.49 -0.85 -3.91
N ASN A 174 27.84 0.15 -4.51
CA ASN A 174 26.38 0.25 -4.52
C ASN A 174 25.90 -0.39 -5.83
N GLN A 175 25.65 -1.70 -5.81
CA GLN A 175 25.13 -2.42 -6.97
C GLN A 175 23.65 -2.68 -6.79
N TYR A 176 22.86 -2.43 -7.82
CA TYR A 176 21.44 -2.75 -7.85
C TYR A 176 21.17 -3.71 -8.99
N THR A 177 20.52 -4.82 -8.68
CA THR A 177 20.40 -5.96 -9.58
C THR A 177 18.96 -6.37 -9.76
N VAL A 178 18.55 -6.60 -11.00
CA VAL A 178 17.30 -7.28 -11.35
C VAL A 178 17.62 -8.71 -11.74
N ARG A 179 16.81 -9.65 -11.25
CA ARG A 179 16.75 -11.04 -11.70
C ARG A 179 15.36 -11.31 -12.23
N VAL A 180 15.26 -11.79 -13.47
CA VAL A 180 13.99 -12.17 -14.09
C VAL A 180 13.92 -13.68 -14.16
N PHE A 181 12.80 -14.23 -13.70
CA PHE A 181 12.53 -15.66 -13.69
C PHE A 181 11.34 -15.97 -14.58
N ASP A 182 11.35 -17.16 -15.19
CA ASP A 182 10.13 -17.76 -15.71
C ASP A 182 9.21 -18.10 -14.52
N ALA A 183 7.96 -17.67 -14.59
CA ALA A 183 7.02 -17.83 -13.49
C ALA A 183 6.44 -19.25 -13.40
N GLN A 184 6.58 -20.09 -14.44
CA GLN A 184 6.09 -21.47 -14.41
C GLN A 184 7.10 -22.38 -13.72
N ASP A 185 8.37 -22.37 -14.16
CA ASP A 185 9.40 -23.31 -13.69
C ASP A 185 10.44 -22.69 -12.74
N LEU A 186 10.37 -21.37 -12.51
CA LEU A 186 11.27 -20.61 -11.65
C LEU A 186 12.72 -20.58 -12.16
N SER A 187 12.96 -20.91 -13.43
CA SER A 187 14.28 -20.79 -14.04
C SER A 187 14.68 -19.33 -14.21
N LEU A 188 15.94 -19.02 -13.92
CA LEU A 188 16.49 -17.68 -14.13
C LEU A 188 16.61 -17.42 -15.63
N LYS A 189 15.88 -16.44 -16.14
CA LYS A 189 15.97 -15.98 -17.53
C LYS A 189 17.21 -15.10 -17.73
N PHE A 190 17.36 -14.06 -16.90
CA PHE A 190 18.57 -13.25 -16.88
C PHE A 190 18.76 -12.54 -15.53
N GLN A 191 20.00 -12.12 -15.28
CA GLN A 191 20.37 -11.24 -14.19
C GLN A 191 21.16 -10.06 -14.75
N LYS A 192 20.84 -8.84 -14.31
CA LYS A 192 21.52 -7.64 -14.78
C LYS A 192 21.61 -6.58 -13.68
N ALA A 193 22.80 -6.00 -13.53
CA ALA A 193 22.99 -4.80 -12.73
C ALA A 193 22.55 -3.56 -13.53
N TYR A 194 21.81 -2.65 -12.91
CA TYR A 194 21.28 -1.45 -13.57
C TYR A 194 21.74 -0.13 -12.92
N GLN A 195 22.46 -0.22 -11.81
CA GLN A 195 23.22 0.89 -11.21
C GLN A 195 24.48 0.25 -10.60
N ASP A 196 25.63 0.37 -11.26
CA ASP A 196 26.88 -0.32 -10.87
C ASP A 196 28.12 0.61 -10.76
N GLY A 197 27.94 1.91 -10.99
CA GLY A 197 29.04 2.87 -11.23
C GLY A 197 29.74 3.50 -10.02
N GLY A 198 29.43 3.10 -8.78
CA GLY A 198 30.12 3.59 -7.57
C GLY A 198 29.67 4.96 -7.02
N GLU A 199 29.87 5.11 -5.70
CA GLU A 199 29.49 6.18 -4.74
C GLU A 199 28.02 6.59 -4.63
N ARG A 200 27.24 6.61 -5.72
CA ARG A 200 25.86 7.09 -5.68
C ARG A 200 24.91 6.02 -5.17
N TYR A 201 24.09 6.39 -4.20
CA TYR A 201 23.05 5.53 -3.65
C TYR A 201 21.80 5.64 -4.51
N PHE A 202 21.13 4.53 -4.77
CA PHE A 202 19.84 4.48 -5.43
C PHE A 202 18.78 3.99 -4.45
N GLU A 203 17.62 4.64 -4.42
CA GLU A 203 16.48 4.22 -3.60
C GLU A 203 15.34 3.85 -4.54
N PRO A 204 15.01 2.55 -4.72
CA PRO A 204 13.93 2.13 -5.59
C PRO A 204 12.59 2.61 -5.04
N ASN A 205 11.74 3.11 -5.94
CA ASN A 205 10.38 3.53 -5.60
C ASN A 205 9.35 2.57 -6.17
N ASP A 206 9.55 2.05 -7.38
CA ASP A 206 8.63 1.09 -7.99
C ASP A 206 9.30 0.26 -9.09
N ILE A 207 8.74 -0.91 -9.36
CA ILE A 207 9.20 -1.87 -10.36
C ILE A 207 8.03 -2.37 -11.22
N PHE A 208 8.27 -2.50 -12.52
CA PHE A 208 7.30 -3.03 -13.49
C PHE A 208 8.02 -3.97 -14.45
N ILE A 209 7.35 -5.03 -14.91
CA ILE A 209 7.89 -5.96 -15.91
C ILE A 209 6.87 -6.18 -17.02
N THR A 210 7.33 -6.13 -18.27
CA THR A 210 6.50 -6.40 -19.45
C THR A 210 6.39 -7.89 -19.75
N ASN A 211 5.44 -8.24 -20.61
CA ASN A 211 5.31 -9.59 -21.19
C ASN A 211 6.53 -10.01 -22.05
N ASP A 212 7.43 -9.09 -22.38
CA ASP A 212 8.68 -9.37 -23.09
C ASP A 212 9.88 -9.52 -22.15
N ALA A 213 9.64 -9.57 -20.84
CA ALA A 213 10.68 -9.60 -19.79
C ALA A 213 11.56 -8.34 -19.76
N GLU A 214 11.08 -7.20 -20.23
CA GLU A 214 11.72 -5.90 -20.00
C GLU A 214 11.32 -5.38 -18.62
N VAL A 215 12.30 -5.01 -17.79
CA VAL A 215 12.04 -4.54 -16.43
C VAL A 215 12.30 -3.05 -16.32
N PHE A 216 11.32 -2.33 -15.80
CA PHE A 216 11.41 -0.90 -15.53
C PHE A 216 11.53 -0.68 -14.03
N VAL A 217 12.57 0.04 -13.61
CA VAL A 217 12.78 0.41 -12.19
C VAL A 217 12.93 1.92 -12.09
N VAL A 218 12.03 2.55 -11.33
CA VAL A 218 12.10 3.99 -11.04
C VAL A 218 12.51 4.22 -9.60
N GLY A 219 13.35 5.23 -9.37
CA GLY A 219 13.81 5.55 -8.02
C GLY A 219 14.66 6.81 -7.95
N LYS A 220 15.07 7.17 -6.73
CA LYS A 220 15.93 8.32 -6.47
C LYS A 220 17.38 7.92 -6.65
N LEU A 221 18.08 8.53 -7.59
CA LEU A 221 19.52 8.44 -7.72
C LEU A 221 20.17 9.62 -6.98
N PHE A 222 20.83 9.33 -5.85
CA PHE A 222 21.41 10.36 -5.00
C PHE A 222 22.70 10.92 -5.58
N LYS A 223 22.85 12.24 -5.52
CA LYS A 223 24.02 12.97 -6.05
C LYS A 223 25.25 12.77 -5.17
N GLU A 224 25.06 12.76 -3.84
CA GLU A 224 26.15 12.63 -2.87
C GLU A 224 25.64 12.02 -1.55
N GLY A 225 26.05 10.80 -1.19
CA GLY A 225 25.58 10.12 0.05
C GLY A 225 24.07 9.84 0.07
N ARG A 226 23.52 9.43 1.22
CA ARG A 226 22.11 8.95 1.34
C ARG A 226 21.11 9.99 1.85
N ALA A 227 21.55 11.21 2.15
CA ALA A 227 20.65 12.25 2.67
C ALA A 227 19.85 12.88 1.53
N GLU A 228 18.52 12.93 1.64
CA GLU A 228 17.66 13.51 0.59
C GLU A 228 17.87 15.01 0.36
N LYS A 229 18.35 15.72 1.38
CA LYS A 229 18.57 17.17 1.34
C LYS A 229 20.03 17.50 1.68
N LYS A 230 20.71 18.27 0.83
CA LYS A 230 22.05 18.83 1.07
C LYS A 230 22.08 20.30 0.70
N LYS A 231 22.73 21.13 1.54
CA LYS A 231 22.82 22.60 1.33
C LYS A 231 21.47 23.24 0.98
N LYS A 232 20.40 22.79 1.66
CA LYS A 232 19.00 23.18 1.46
C LYS A 232 18.37 22.82 0.11
N LYS A 233 19.02 22.01 -0.74
CA LYS A 233 18.47 21.53 -2.03
C LYS A 233 18.25 20.02 -1.99
N ALA A 234 17.37 19.52 -2.85
CA ALA A 234 17.27 18.08 -3.09
C ALA A 234 18.62 17.52 -3.57
N ASN A 235 18.98 16.36 -3.04
CA ASN A 235 20.25 15.69 -3.28
C ASN A 235 20.06 14.40 -4.10
N TYR A 236 19.02 14.35 -4.92
CA TYR A 236 18.77 13.25 -5.84
C TYR A 236 18.17 13.80 -7.14
N ASP A 237 18.16 12.95 -8.16
CA ASP A 237 17.29 13.04 -9.31
C ASP A 237 16.46 11.75 -9.40
N PHE A 238 15.27 11.80 -9.99
CA PHE A 238 14.52 10.57 -10.28
C PHE A 238 15.05 9.96 -11.58
N MET A 239 15.38 8.66 -11.53
CA MET A 239 15.91 7.90 -12.66
C MET A 239 14.95 6.75 -12.96
N LEU A 240 14.57 6.61 -14.23
CA LEU A 240 13.89 5.44 -14.76
C LEU A 240 14.91 4.59 -15.52
N ASN A 241 15.05 3.34 -15.10
CA ASN A 241 15.89 2.33 -15.73
C ASN A 241 15.02 1.37 -16.53
N LYS A 242 15.43 1.01 -17.74
CA LYS A 242 14.92 -0.11 -18.52
C LYS A 242 16.00 -1.17 -18.62
N VAL A 243 15.77 -2.29 -17.97
CA VAL A 243 16.69 -3.40 -17.82
C VAL A 243 16.22 -4.56 -18.70
N THR A 244 17.12 -5.05 -19.53
CA THR A 244 16.96 -6.24 -20.37
C THR A 244 18.13 -7.19 -20.14
N GLU A 245 18.12 -8.37 -20.76
CA GLU A 245 19.26 -9.28 -20.76
C GLU A 245 20.54 -8.61 -21.32
N GLY A 246 20.39 -7.91 -22.45
CA GLY A 246 21.50 -7.29 -23.17
C GLY A 246 22.04 -6.03 -22.51
N GLU A 247 21.17 -5.15 -22.03
CA GLU A 247 21.54 -3.81 -21.60
C GLU A 247 20.63 -3.22 -20.51
N ASN A 248 21.14 -2.15 -19.89
CA ASN A 248 20.35 -1.21 -19.09
C ASN A 248 20.40 0.16 -19.75
N THR A 249 19.25 0.72 -20.10
CA THR A 249 19.11 2.11 -20.57
C THR A 249 18.39 2.93 -19.51
N GLN A 250 18.68 4.24 -19.44
CA GLN A 250 18.16 5.08 -18.37
C GLN A 250 17.77 6.46 -18.86
N THR A 251 16.78 7.07 -18.20
CA THR A 251 16.31 8.43 -18.49
C THR A 251 15.97 9.16 -17.19
N LEU A 252 16.27 10.46 -17.14
CA LEU A 252 15.93 11.30 -16.01
C LEU A 252 14.45 11.68 -16.05
N ILE A 253 13.77 11.51 -14.92
CA ILE A 253 12.41 11.97 -14.71
C ILE A 253 12.47 13.16 -13.74
N GLY A 254 11.93 14.31 -14.16
CA GLY A 254 12.07 15.51 -13.34
C GLY A 254 11.11 16.64 -13.70
N LEU A 255 10.82 17.45 -12.70
CA LEU A 255 10.13 18.72 -12.83
C LEU A 255 11.13 19.87 -13.05
N GLU A 256 10.69 21.04 -13.53
CA GLU A 256 11.63 22.13 -13.84
C GLU A 256 12.07 22.87 -12.58
N ASN A 257 11.11 23.26 -11.75
CA ASN A 257 11.33 24.06 -10.55
C ASN A 257 10.98 23.28 -9.27
N GLU A 258 10.37 22.12 -9.43
CA GLU A 258 9.85 21.27 -8.37
C GLU A 258 10.67 19.98 -8.22
N PHE A 259 10.55 19.35 -7.05
CA PHE A 259 11.19 18.07 -6.75
C PHE A 259 10.15 16.97 -6.74
N VAL A 260 10.31 15.99 -7.62
CA VAL A 260 9.58 14.73 -7.55
C VAL A 260 9.91 14.05 -6.21
N GLN A 261 8.88 13.57 -5.50
CA GLN A 261 9.00 12.94 -4.19
C GLN A 261 8.83 11.43 -4.28
N SER A 262 7.87 10.98 -5.10
CA SER A 262 7.64 9.57 -5.39
C SER A 262 7.06 9.39 -6.78
N LEU A 263 7.31 8.22 -7.38
CA LEU A 263 6.71 7.79 -8.64
C LEU A 263 6.43 6.29 -8.61
N ASN A 264 5.28 5.94 -9.15
CA ASN A 264 4.82 4.58 -9.32
C ASN A 264 4.43 4.35 -10.78
N LEU A 265 4.71 3.16 -11.28
CA LEU A 265 4.63 2.76 -12.68
C LEU A 265 3.29 2.12 -12.96
N THR A 266 2.68 2.48 -14.09
CA THR A 266 1.45 1.84 -14.60
C THR A 266 1.57 1.62 -16.10
N ASP A 267 1.03 0.50 -16.57
CA ASP A 267 1.04 0.18 -17.98
C ASP A 267 0.09 1.10 -18.77
N GLY A 268 0.57 1.64 -19.89
CA GLY A 268 -0.20 2.40 -20.88
C GLY A 268 -0.04 1.85 -22.30
N GLY A 269 0.22 0.54 -22.44
CA GLY A 269 0.50 -0.12 -23.72
C GLY A 269 1.94 0.16 -24.17
N ASP A 270 2.12 0.86 -25.28
CA ASP A 270 3.45 1.27 -25.76
C ASP A 270 4.10 2.35 -24.87
N LYS A 271 3.32 2.94 -23.95
CA LYS A 271 3.76 3.95 -23.00
C LYS A 271 3.77 3.40 -21.58
N LEU A 272 4.65 3.97 -20.78
CA LEU A 272 4.66 3.80 -19.33
C LEU A 272 4.14 5.11 -18.71
N ASN A 273 3.09 5.01 -17.91
CA ASN A 273 2.56 6.14 -17.15
C ASN A 273 3.16 6.11 -15.75
N LEU A 274 3.70 7.23 -15.30
CA LEU A 274 4.27 7.39 -13.97
C LEU A 274 3.44 8.39 -13.18
N TYR A 275 2.89 7.98 -12.04
CA TYR A 275 2.09 8.82 -11.15
C TYR A 275 2.78 8.96 -9.80
N GLY A 276 2.68 10.14 -9.18
CA GLY A 276 3.15 10.32 -7.81
C GLY A 276 3.06 11.75 -7.34
N PHE A 277 3.97 12.16 -6.46
CA PHE A 277 3.91 13.45 -5.75
C PHE A 277 5.14 14.31 -6.00
N TYR A 278 4.97 15.63 -5.82
CA TYR A 278 6.06 16.59 -5.88
C TYR A 278 6.03 17.60 -4.72
N SER A 279 7.15 18.29 -4.53
CA SER A 279 7.37 19.40 -3.58
C SER A 279 8.06 20.58 -4.26
N GLU A 280 7.99 21.76 -3.67
CA GLU A 280 8.65 22.99 -4.15
C GLU A 280 9.89 23.35 -3.30
N ASP A 281 9.83 23.23 -1.96
CA ASP A 281 10.91 23.69 -1.07
C ASP A 281 11.55 22.53 -0.27
N LYS A 282 10.73 21.57 0.15
CA LYS A 282 11.15 20.52 1.09
C LYS A 282 10.91 19.16 0.48
N VAL A 283 12.02 18.47 0.23
CA VAL A 283 12.14 17.14 -0.37
C VAL A 283 11.23 16.03 0.22
N ARG A 284 10.69 16.20 1.44
CA ARG A 284 9.75 15.26 2.11
C ARG A 284 8.32 15.78 2.23
N ARG A 285 8.02 16.87 1.54
CA ARG A 285 6.71 17.48 1.55
C ARG A 285 5.94 17.11 0.28
N LEU A 286 4.67 17.42 0.30
CA LEU A 286 3.73 17.17 -0.77
C LEU A 286 3.00 18.49 -1.04
N LYS A 287 3.31 19.09 -2.19
CA LYS A 287 2.65 20.28 -2.73
C LYS A 287 1.52 19.90 -3.68
N GLY A 288 1.73 18.81 -4.43
CA GLY A 288 0.80 18.36 -5.44
C GLY A 288 1.17 16.98 -5.98
N SER A 289 0.42 16.56 -6.99
CA SER A 289 0.67 15.31 -7.72
C SER A 289 1.30 15.59 -9.07
N CYS A 290 2.04 14.62 -9.59
CA CYS A 290 2.68 14.72 -10.89
C CYS A 290 2.43 13.46 -11.72
N LYS A 291 2.42 13.65 -13.04
CA LYS A 291 2.26 12.60 -14.03
C LYS A 291 3.36 12.73 -15.09
N PHE A 292 3.97 11.61 -15.46
CA PHE A 292 4.84 11.52 -16.63
C PHE A 292 4.35 10.43 -17.57
N VAL A 293 4.59 10.63 -18.85
CA VAL A 293 4.37 9.61 -19.90
C VAL A 293 5.70 9.36 -20.57
N VAL A 294 6.14 8.11 -20.56
CA VAL A 294 7.41 7.68 -21.14
C VAL A 294 7.14 6.66 -22.24
N ASP A 295 7.83 6.79 -23.37
CA ASP A 295 7.84 5.77 -24.41
C ASP A 295 8.68 4.55 -23.97
N LYS A 296 8.09 3.35 -23.94
CA LYS A 296 8.78 2.14 -23.43
C LYS A 296 9.97 1.72 -24.29
N GLN A 297 9.96 2.04 -25.59
CA GLN A 297 11.04 1.64 -26.51
C GLN A 297 12.23 2.60 -26.42
N THR A 298 11.96 3.90 -26.48
CA THR A 298 13.00 4.94 -26.59
C THR A 298 13.38 5.57 -25.24
N LEU A 299 12.59 5.35 -24.19
CA LEU A 299 12.67 6.07 -22.90
C LEU A 299 12.52 7.59 -23.02
N ALA A 300 11.93 8.08 -24.12
CA ALA A 300 11.63 9.49 -24.26
C ALA A 300 10.46 9.88 -23.34
N VAL A 301 10.65 10.93 -22.53
CA VAL A 301 9.56 11.55 -21.76
C VAL A 301 8.70 12.36 -22.73
N THR A 302 7.54 11.83 -23.09
CA THR A 302 6.63 12.45 -24.07
C THR A 302 5.54 13.31 -23.43
N GLY A 303 5.37 13.23 -22.11
CA GLY A 303 4.38 14.01 -21.38
C GLY A 303 4.80 14.22 -19.93
N LYS A 304 4.46 15.39 -19.38
CA LYS A 304 4.79 15.80 -18.03
C LYS A 304 3.73 16.77 -17.52
N GLN A 305 3.24 16.53 -16.30
CA GLN A 305 2.27 17.38 -15.64
C GLN A 305 2.58 17.47 -14.15
N ALA A 306 2.35 18.63 -13.55
CA ALA A 306 2.40 18.87 -12.12
C ALA A 306 1.15 19.66 -11.74
N ASN A 307 0.35 19.10 -10.84
CA ASN A 307 -0.93 19.66 -10.41
C ASN A 307 -0.89 19.88 -8.89
N PRO A 308 -1.01 21.12 -8.40
CA PRO A 308 -1.16 21.38 -6.97
C PRO A 308 -2.33 20.60 -6.39
N LEU A 309 -2.27 20.28 -5.10
CA LEU A 309 -3.41 19.68 -4.43
C LEU A 309 -4.64 20.60 -4.51
N PRO A 310 -5.82 20.07 -4.89
CA PRO A 310 -7.05 20.85 -4.87
C PRO A 310 -7.36 21.38 -3.48
N VAL A 311 -7.95 22.58 -3.38
CA VAL A 311 -8.27 23.22 -2.10
C VAL A 311 -9.14 22.33 -1.20
N SER A 312 -10.01 21.52 -1.78
CA SER A 312 -10.87 20.55 -1.09
C SER A 312 -10.10 19.56 -0.23
N VAL A 313 -8.88 19.18 -0.62
CA VAL A 313 -7.96 18.36 0.20
C VAL A 313 -7.67 19.06 1.53
N PHE A 314 -7.36 20.35 1.48
CA PHE A 314 -7.05 21.14 2.67
C PHE A 314 -8.30 21.49 3.48
N GLU A 315 -9.44 21.70 2.84
CA GLU A 315 -10.72 21.93 3.51
C GLU A 315 -11.17 20.68 4.30
N ASP A 316 -11.04 19.49 3.71
CA ASP A 316 -11.31 18.22 4.39
C ASP A 316 -10.40 18.03 5.63
N LEU A 317 -9.13 18.44 5.55
CA LEU A 317 -8.15 18.29 6.64
C LEU A 317 -8.22 19.38 7.71
N TYR A 318 -8.52 20.63 7.35
CA TYR A 318 -8.35 21.80 8.21
C TYR A 318 -9.59 22.67 8.41
N GLY A 319 -10.66 22.42 7.65
CA GLY A 319 -11.90 23.21 7.63
C GLY A 319 -11.85 24.27 6.53
N ASN A 320 -13.00 24.82 6.14
CA ASN A 320 -13.10 25.70 4.96
C ASN A 320 -12.13 26.90 4.97
N ASP A 321 -12.17 27.72 6.02
CA ASP A 321 -11.38 28.97 6.06
C ASP A 321 -9.88 28.67 6.14
N ARG A 322 -9.49 27.81 7.09
CA ARG A 322 -8.09 27.41 7.29
C ARG A 322 -7.55 26.57 6.13
N GLY A 323 -8.42 25.82 5.44
CA GLY A 323 -8.10 25.04 4.27
C GLY A 323 -7.68 25.94 3.11
N LYS A 324 -8.44 27.00 2.84
CA LYS A 324 -8.09 28.03 1.85
C LYS A 324 -6.78 28.73 2.19
N GLU A 325 -6.57 29.10 3.45
CA GLU A 325 -5.30 29.68 3.91
C GLU A 325 -4.11 28.73 3.71
N LYS A 326 -4.35 27.42 3.82
CA LYS A 326 -3.32 26.39 3.70
C LYS A 326 -3.19 25.79 2.30
N ALA A 327 -4.01 26.18 1.33
CA ALA A 327 -3.98 25.61 -0.02
C ALA A 327 -2.61 25.74 -0.69
N ASP A 328 -1.86 26.79 -0.33
CA ASP A 328 -0.50 27.00 -0.82
C ASP A 328 0.60 26.30 0.00
N SER A 329 0.25 25.68 1.13
CA SER A 329 1.20 24.99 1.99
C SER A 329 1.50 23.57 1.51
N GLU A 330 2.65 23.03 1.93
CA GLU A 330 2.99 21.63 1.64
C GLU A 330 2.68 20.71 2.83
N LEU A 331 1.97 19.62 2.56
CA LEU A 331 1.72 18.53 3.49
C LEU A 331 3.01 17.70 3.71
N SER A 332 3.09 16.88 4.75
CA SER A 332 4.30 16.08 5.05
C SER A 332 4.03 14.60 5.13
N ASN A 333 5.05 13.80 4.80
CA ASN A 333 5.12 12.38 5.12
C ASN A 333 4.00 11.51 4.51
N PHE A 334 3.46 11.93 3.36
CA PHE A 334 2.50 11.12 2.63
C PHE A 334 3.21 10.09 1.76
N THR A 335 2.61 8.90 1.73
CA THR A 335 3.10 7.75 1.01
C THR A 335 1.99 7.21 0.12
N LEU A 336 2.22 7.13 -1.19
CA LEU A 336 1.28 6.49 -2.11
C LEU A 336 1.18 4.99 -1.80
N ASP A 337 -0.03 4.52 -1.53
CA ASP A 337 -0.31 3.13 -1.14
C ASP A 337 -1.07 2.37 -2.22
N HIS A 338 -2.02 3.03 -2.91
CA HIS A 338 -2.79 2.42 -3.98
C HIS A 338 -2.82 3.28 -5.23
N ILE A 339 -2.70 2.61 -6.38
CA ILE A 339 -3.08 3.14 -7.69
C ILE A 339 -4.14 2.22 -8.26
N LEU A 340 -5.34 2.76 -8.48
CA LEU A 340 -6.48 2.00 -8.95
C LEU A 340 -6.95 2.61 -10.28
N THR A 341 -7.25 1.77 -11.26
CA THR A 341 -7.78 2.22 -12.56
C THR A 341 -9.20 1.70 -12.71
N ASP A 342 -10.14 2.59 -13.05
CA ASP A 342 -11.53 2.19 -13.30
C ASP A 342 -11.74 1.71 -14.74
N SER A 343 -12.94 1.22 -15.02
CA SER A 343 -13.34 0.70 -16.33
C SER A 343 -13.31 1.75 -17.45
N LYS A 344 -13.27 3.04 -17.10
CA LYS A 344 -13.24 4.19 -18.01
C LYS A 344 -11.83 4.72 -18.23
N GLY A 345 -10.82 4.12 -17.59
CA GLY A 345 -9.43 4.55 -17.66
C GLY A 345 -9.09 5.73 -16.74
N ASN A 346 -9.97 6.10 -15.81
CA ASN A 346 -9.62 7.07 -14.77
C ASN A 346 -8.70 6.39 -13.75
N VAL A 347 -7.75 7.15 -13.22
CA VAL A 347 -6.74 6.65 -12.27
C VAL A 347 -6.93 7.32 -10.92
N TYR A 348 -6.99 6.53 -9.87
CA TYR A 348 -7.14 6.99 -8.49
C TYR A 348 -5.84 6.75 -7.73
N LEU A 349 -5.34 7.79 -7.08
CA LEU A 349 -4.17 7.75 -6.20
C LEU A 349 -4.65 7.85 -4.75
N VAL A 350 -4.28 6.88 -3.92
CA VAL A 350 -4.61 6.87 -2.49
C VAL A 350 -3.32 6.82 -1.68
N ALA A 351 -3.13 7.79 -0.81
CA ALA A 351 -1.90 7.96 -0.05
C ALA A 351 -2.18 8.25 1.43
N GLU A 352 -1.39 7.66 2.33
CA GLU A 352 -1.51 7.87 3.78
C GLU A 352 -0.34 8.67 4.35
N GLU A 353 -0.63 9.56 5.31
CA GLU A 353 0.36 10.21 6.15
C GLU A 353 0.95 9.18 7.12
N PHE A 354 2.26 8.98 7.04
CA PHE A 354 2.99 8.10 7.95
C PHE A 354 4.20 8.78 8.58
N TYR A 355 4.27 8.81 9.90
CA TYR A 355 5.49 9.23 10.61
C TYR A 355 5.66 8.53 11.95
N VAL A 356 6.86 8.66 12.52
CA VAL A 356 7.22 8.07 13.82
C VAL A 356 7.58 9.17 14.80
N THR A 357 6.99 9.14 15.98
CA THR A 357 7.40 9.95 17.12
C THR A 357 8.17 9.10 18.11
N VAL A 358 9.31 9.59 18.59
CA VAL A 358 10.09 8.95 19.65
C VAL A 358 9.97 9.77 20.93
N VAL A 359 9.48 9.14 22.00
CA VAL A 359 9.35 9.76 23.32
C VAL A 359 10.38 9.16 24.26
N TYR A 360 11.23 10.02 24.83
CA TYR A 360 12.21 9.64 25.84
C TYR A 360 11.59 9.81 27.23
N SER A 361 11.63 8.75 28.04
CA SER A 361 11.18 8.75 29.42
C SER A 361 12.27 8.19 30.35
N THR A 362 12.11 8.38 31.65
CA THR A 362 13.00 7.80 32.67
C THR A 362 13.10 6.27 32.57
N TYR A 363 12.09 5.60 32.00
CA TYR A 363 12.02 4.15 31.87
C TYR A 363 12.45 3.62 30.48
N GLY A 364 12.91 4.51 29.59
CA GLY A 364 13.39 4.14 28.26
C GLY A 364 12.75 4.93 27.12
N MET A 365 12.98 4.43 25.91
CA MET A 365 12.55 5.04 24.65
C MET A 365 11.29 4.34 24.13
N THR A 366 10.22 5.11 23.92
CA THR A 366 8.98 4.60 23.31
C THR A 366 8.85 5.14 21.89
N THR A 367 8.60 4.25 20.94
CA THR A 367 8.38 4.58 19.53
C THR A 367 6.90 4.48 19.20
N ILE A 368 6.32 5.57 18.69
CA ILE A 368 4.89 5.67 18.37
C ILE A 368 4.77 5.91 16.86
N PRO A 369 4.29 4.92 16.08
CA PRO A 369 3.91 5.13 14.70
C PRO A 369 2.59 5.89 14.60
N HIS A 370 2.44 6.69 13.55
CA HIS A 370 1.25 7.44 13.21
C HIS A 370 0.87 7.12 11.77
N TYR A 371 -0.33 6.57 11.59
CA TYR A 371 -0.97 6.31 10.30
C TYR A 371 -2.19 7.21 10.29
N ASP A 372 -2.03 8.41 9.76
CA ASP A 372 -2.95 9.49 10.02
C ASP A 372 -3.82 9.75 8.78
N ASP A 373 -3.73 10.96 8.23
CA ASP A 373 -4.61 11.48 7.21
C ASP A 373 -4.44 10.71 5.89
N ILE A 374 -5.51 10.59 5.10
CA ILE A 374 -5.47 9.93 3.78
C ILE A 374 -5.81 10.96 2.70
N ILE A 375 -5.06 10.98 1.60
CA ILE A 375 -5.31 11.80 0.41
C ILE A 375 -5.81 10.91 -0.71
N LEU A 376 -6.83 11.40 -1.42
CA LEU A 376 -7.46 10.73 -2.55
C LEU A 376 -7.44 11.68 -3.74
N LEU A 377 -6.84 11.27 -4.85
CA LEU A 377 -6.82 12.05 -6.09
C LEU A 377 -7.38 11.22 -7.23
N LYS A 378 -8.19 11.85 -8.09
CA LYS A 378 -8.68 11.22 -9.33
C LYS A 378 -8.13 11.95 -10.54
N TYR A 379 -7.49 11.19 -11.42
CA TYR A 379 -7.14 11.58 -12.77
C TYR A 379 -8.17 11.03 -13.75
N ASN A 380 -8.63 11.85 -14.70
CA ASN A 380 -9.50 11.38 -15.77
C ASN A 380 -8.73 10.53 -16.80
N ALA A 381 -9.43 9.90 -17.73
CA ALA A 381 -8.84 9.09 -18.80
C ALA A 381 -7.88 9.88 -19.73
N GLN A 382 -8.01 11.20 -19.80
CA GLN A 382 -7.09 12.09 -20.53
C GLN A 382 -5.82 12.38 -19.72
N GLY A 383 -5.78 11.96 -18.45
CA GLY A 383 -4.66 12.16 -17.55
C GLY A 383 -4.67 13.52 -16.86
N GLU A 384 -5.80 14.22 -16.81
CA GLU A 384 -5.95 15.50 -16.10
C GLU A 384 -6.47 15.24 -14.67
N LEU A 385 -6.00 16.02 -13.70
CA LEU A 385 -6.49 15.92 -12.32
C LEU A 385 -7.93 16.45 -12.22
N ALA A 386 -8.89 15.56 -12.00
CA ALA A 386 -10.31 15.87 -11.95
C ALA A 386 -10.75 16.42 -10.59
N TRP A 387 -10.34 15.76 -9.50
CA TRP A 387 -10.61 16.21 -8.13
C TRP A 387 -9.62 15.63 -7.13
N GLY A 388 -9.63 16.20 -5.92
CA GLY A 388 -8.87 15.71 -4.77
C GLY A 388 -9.68 15.84 -3.48
N ARG A 389 -9.62 14.82 -2.62
CA ARG A 389 -10.31 14.75 -1.33
C ARG A 389 -9.34 14.27 -0.25
N SER A 390 -9.76 14.33 1.01
CA SER A 390 -9.01 13.73 2.11
C SER A 390 -9.89 13.16 3.21
N ILE A 391 -9.29 12.28 4.01
CA ILE A 391 -9.88 11.73 5.23
C ILE A 391 -9.07 12.27 6.40
N PHE A 392 -9.71 13.07 7.27
CA PHE A 392 -9.11 13.53 8.52
C PHE A 392 -9.07 12.37 9.52
N LYS A 393 -7.93 11.67 9.58
CA LYS A 393 -7.79 10.41 10.31
C LYS A 393 -6.64 10.47 11.30
N LYS A 394 -6.79 9.75 12.42
CA LYS A 394 -5.73 9.55 13.41
C LYS A 394 -5.71 8.11 13.91
N ASP A 395 -4.62 7.40 13.65
CA ASP A 395 -4.43 6.02 14.09
C ASP A 395 -2.94 5.70 14.36
N ALA A 396 -2.68 4.66 15.15
CA ALA A 396 -1.36 4.14 15.44
C ALA A 396 -1.03 2.84 14.66
N PHE A 397 -1.95 2.36 13.82
CA PHE A 397 -1.80 1.13 13.05
C PHE A 397 -2.27 1.31 11.60
N PRO A 398 -1.71 0.54 10.63
CA PRO A 398 -2.29 0.45 9.30
C PRO A 398 -3.72 -0.04 9.43
N SER A 399 -4.66 0.72 8.88
CA SER A 399 -6.08 0.54 9.24
C SER A 399 -7.02 0.58 8.07
N TYR A 400 -6.52 0.80 6.84
CA TYR A 400 -7.38 0.95 5.67
C TYR A 400 -6.94 0.10 4.46
N ASN A 401 -7.86 -0.04 3.51
CA ASN A 401 -7.60 -0.54 2.17
C ASN A 401 -8.56 0.15 1.19
N ALA A 402 -8.21 0.20 -0.08
CA ALA A 402 -8.95 0.90 -1.13
C ALA A 402 -9.26 -0.03 -2.31
N PHE A 403 -10.46 0.09 -2.86
CA PHE A 403 -10.84 -0.62 -4.09
C PHE A 403 -11.90 0.16 -4.88
N LEU A 404 -12.07 -0.19 -6.14
CA LEU A 404 -13.10 0.37 -7.03
C LEU A 404 -14.19 -0.66 -7.26
N LYS A 405 -15.45 -0.25 -7.09
CA LYS A 405 -16.62 -1.04 -7.46
C LYS A 405 -17.61 -0.12 -8.16
N ASP A 406 -18.08 -0.50 -9.34
CA ASP A 406 -19.06 0.27 -10.13
C ASP A 406 -18.68 1.77 -10.26
N ASP A 407 -17.42 2.04 -10.59
CA ASP A 407 -16.79 3.38 -10.69
C ASP A 407 -16.80 4.22 -9.39
N THR A 408 -17.17 3.62 -8.25
CA THR A 408 -17.15 4.22 -6.92
C THR A 408 -15.87 3.79 -6.20
N LEU A 409 -15.16 4.75 -5.59
CA LEU A 409 -13.99 4.46 -4.78
C LEU A 409 -14.43 4.18 -3.34
N HIS A 410 -14.10 3.00 -2.85
CA HIS A 410 -14.35 2.57 -1.48
C HIS A 410 -13.07 2.63 -0.67
N ILE A 411 -13.11 3.29 0.48
CA ILE A 411 -12.04 3.27 1.48
C ILE A 411 -12.57 2.59 2.74
N LEU A 412 -12.18 1.32 2.93
CA LEU A 412 -12.53 0.57 4.13
C LEU A 412 -11.54 0.89 5.23
N LEU A 413 -12.02 1.33 6.40
CA LEU A 413 -11.13 1.63 7.51
C LEU A 413 -11.75 1.36 8.87
N ASN A 414 -10.90 0.99 9.83
CA ASN A 414 -11.29 0.97 11.23
C ASN A 414 -11.11 2.36 11.85
N SER A 415 -12.11 2.81 12.62
CA SER A 415 -12.06 4.07 13.37
C SER A 415 -12.70 3.88 14.76
N GLY A 416 -12.75 4.93 15.57
CA GLY A 416 -13.65 5.00 16.73
C GLY A 416 -15.09 4.63 16.35
N LYS A 417 -15.83 4.04 17.29
CA LYS A 417 -17.22 3.61 17.13
C LYS A 417 -18.16 4.68 16.57
N SER A 418 -17.84 5.95 16.80
CA SER A 418 -18.51 7.10 16.20
C SER A 418 -17.51 8.00 15.50
N LEU A 419 -17.82 8.39 14.27
CA LEU A 419 -17.08 9.47 13.60
C LEU A 419 -17.38 10.79 14.30
N THR A 420 -16.35 11.61 14.52
CA THR A 420 -16.50 12.88 15.23
C THR A 420 -16.74 14.01 14.24
N GLU A 421 -17.93 14.58 14.26
CA GLU A 421 -18.22 15.84 13.56
C GLU A 421 -17.57 17.02 14.30
N LYS A 422 -16.97 17.92 13.54
CA LYS A 422 -16.34 19.14 14.03
C LYS A 422 -17.28 20.33 13.82
N GLU A 423 -17.10 21.37 14.63
CA GLU A 423 -17.89 22.61 14.52
C GLU A 423 -17.75 23.28 13.14
N ASP A 424 -16.66 23.01 12.43
CA ASP A 424 -16.39 23.49 11.07
C ASP A 424 -16.94 22.57 9.96
N GLY A 425 -17.76 21.58 10.31
CA GLY A 425 -18.42 20.65 9.38
C GLY A 425 -17.56 19.46 8.96
N ARG A 426 -16.30 19.36 9.40
CA ARG A 426 -15.45 18.20 9.08
C ARG A 426 -15.86 16.95 9.83
N THR A 427 -15.60 15.80 9.22
CA THR A 427 -15.72 14.49 9.85
C THR A 427 -14.34 13.93 10.17
N LYS A 428 -14.08 13.63 11.45
CA LYS A 428 -12.82 13.03 11.91
C LYS A 428 -12.99 11.55 12.20
N ALA A 429 -12.16 10.72 11.56
CA ALA A 429 -12.00 9.30 11.83
C ALA A 429 -10.89 9.08 12.86
N SER A 430 -11.24 8.99 14.15
CA SER A 430 -10.26 8.69 15.20
C SER A 430 -10.91 8.00 16.38
N LYS A 431 -10.16 7.15 17.05
CA LYS A 431 -10.60 6.46 18.27
C LYS A 431 -10.42 7.33 19.51
N GLY A 432 -11.47 7.49 20.32
CA GLY A 432 -11.40 8.08 21.65
C GLY A 432 -10.69 7.17 22.68
N PHE A 433 -10.24 7.74 23.79
CA PHE A 433 -9.37 7.06 24.78
C PHE A 433 -9.96 5.76 25.37
N PHE A 434 -11.28 5.67 25.52
CA PHE A 434 -11.99 4.48 25.99
C PHE A 434 -13.00 3.94 24.98
N GLU A 435 -12.95 4.46 23.76
CA GLU A 435 -13.90 4.10 22.73
C GLU A 435 -13.58 2.70 22.19
N SER A 436 -14.61 1.91 21.88
CA SER A 436 -14.43 0.79 20.97
C SER A 436 -14.25 1.29 19.54
N THR A 437 -14.02 0.38 18.60
CA THR A 437 -13.84 0.72 17.19
C THR A 437 -15.00 0.20 16.36
N ALA A 438 -15.23 0.79 15.20
CA ALA A 438 -16.13 0.27 14.18
C ALA A 438 -15.41 0.23 12.83
N LEU A 439 -15.87 -0.68 11.97
CA LEU A 439 -15.46 -0.77 10.57
C LEU A 439 -16.40 0.12 9.73
N TYR A 440 -15.81 0.93 8.88
CA TYR A 440 -16.52 1.84 7.99
C TYR A 440 -16.13 1.60 6.53
N ASP A 441 -17.05 1.97 5.65
CA ASP A 441 -16.83 2.19 4.23
C ASP A 441 -17.05 3.68 3.91
N PHE A 442 -16.01 4.34 3.42
CA PHE A 442 -16.08 5.72 2.96
C PHE A 442 -16.17 5.66 1.45
N GLU A 443 -17.37 5.90 0.91
CA GLU A 443 -17.68 5.77 -0.51
C GLU A 443 -17.56 7.13 -1.19
N TYR A 444 -16.73 7.20 -2.23
CA TYR A 444 -16.54 8.40 -3.05
C TYR A 444 -17.13 8.18 -4.44
N SER A 445 -18.10 9.02 -4.78
CA SER A 445 -18.73 9.02 -6.11
C SER A 445 -17.72 9.36 -7.21
N PRO A 446 -18.05 9.15 -8.50
CA PRO A 446 -17.21 9.57 -9.62
C PRO A 446 -16.82 11.06 -9.60
N ASP A 447 -17.67 11.91 -9.02
CA ASP A 447 -17.46 13.36 -8.87
C ASP A 447 -16.78 13.75 -7.56
N GLY A 448 -16.43 12.76 -6.73
CA GLY A 448 -15.70 12.94 -5.49
C GLY A 448 -16.56 13.31 -4.29
N GLU A 449 -17.89 13.16 -4.35
CA GLU A 449 -18.78 13.31 -3.19
C GLU A 449 -18.64 12.11 -2.26
N VAL A 450 -18.65 12.33 -0.94
CA VAL A 450 -18.38 11.27 0.05
C VAL A 450 -19.63 10.88 0.83
N SER A 451 -19.79 9.59 1.10
CA SER A 451 -20.71 9.07 2.11
C SER A 451 -19.96 8.20 3.13
N TYR A 452 -20.33 8.33 4.40
CA TYR A 452 -19.69 7.63 5.51
C TYR A 452 -20.62 6.52 6.02
N ASN A 453 -20.32 5.28 5.71
CA ASN A 453 -21.21 4.16 5.98
C ASN A 453 -20.58 3.24 7.04
N LYS A 454 -21.22 3.12 8.20
CA LYS A 454 -20.81 2.17 9.22
C LYS A 454 -21.21 0.75 8.78
N ILE A 455 -20.25 -0.16 8.70
CA ILE A 455 -20.50 -1.57 8.39
C ILE A 455 -20.90 -2.29 9.67
N GLN A 456 -20.05 -2.20 10.71
CA GLN A 456 -20.33 -2.80 12.02
C GLN A 456 -19.46 -2.21 13.13
N ASP A 457 -19.92 -2.37 14.37
CA ASP A 457 -19.05 -2.23 15.53
C ASP A 457 -18.11 -3.44 15.65
N ASN A 458 -16.83 -3.19 15.94
CA ASN A 458 -15.87 -4.26 16.20
C ASN A 458 -16.11 -4.86 17.59
N LYS A 459 -16.15 -6.19 17.66
CA LYS A 459 -16.41 -6.97 18.88
C LYS A 459 -15.64 -8.29 18.84
N GLY A 460 -14.99 -8.66 19.95
CA GLY A 460 -14.34 -9.98 20.12
C GLY A 460 -13.54 -10.45 18.89
N ASN A 461 -13.84 -11.68 18.43
CA ASN A 461 -13.21 -12.31 17.26
C ASN A 461 -13.70 -11.78 15.89
N THR A 462 -14.63 -10.83 15.87
CA THR A 462 -15.22 -10.28 14.63
C THR A 462 -14.69 -8.87 14.32
N LYS A 463 -13.49 -8.54 14.80
CA LYS A 463 -12.76 -7.35 14.35
C LYS A 463 -12.02 -7.69 13.05
N TYR A 464 -12.35 -7.00 11.96
CA TYR A 464 -11.74 -7.21 10.65
C TYR A 464 -10.64 -6.20 10.34
N PHE A 465 -9.67 -6.60 9.52
CA PHE A 465 -8.49 -5.82 9.20
C PHE A 465 -8.45 -5.58 7.68
N PRO A 466 -9.04 -4.47 7.18
CA PRO A 466 -9.15 -4.22 5.75
C PRO A 466 -7.78 -4.11 5.07
N ALA A 467 -6.74 -3.61 5.77
CA ALA A 467 -5.38 -3.51 5.25
C ALA A 467 -4.80 -4.82 4.67
N ASN A 468 -5.32 -5.97 5.10
CA ASN A 468 -4.90 -7.30 4.63
C ASN A 468 -5.92 -7.95 3.69
N GLY A 469 -6.97 -7.22 3.31
CA GLY A 469 -8.03 -7.70 2.43
C GLY A 469 -7.63 -7.64 0.95
N THR A 470 -8.46 -8.26 0.12
CA THR A 470 -8.33 -8.28 -1.34
C THR A 470 -9.68 -7.99 -2.00
N TYR A 471 -9.67 -7.38 -3.18
CA TYR A 471 -10.88 -7.13 -3.96
C TYR A 471 -10.79 -7.87 -5.29
N GLU A 472 -11.63 -8.89 -5.45
CA GLU A 472 -11.63 -9.76 -6.62
C GLU A 472 -13.07 -10.18 -6.94
N ASN A 473 -13.39 -10.35 -8.22
CA ASN A 473 -14.72 -10.81 -8.67
C ASN A 473 -15.90 -10.02 -8.06
N GLY A 474 -15.73 -8.71 -7.92
CA GLY A 474 -16.77 -7.84 -7.33
C GLY A 474 -16.92 -7.96 -5.80
N THR A 475 -16.04 -8.68 -5.12
CA THR A 475 -16.11 -8.92 -3.67
C THR A 475 -14.84 -8.46 -2.97
N PHE A 476 -14.98 -7.60 -1.97
CA PHE A 476 -13.89 -7.35 -1.02
C PHE A 476 -13.93 -8.42 0.08
N LEU A 477 -12.83 -9.14 0.25
CA LEU A 477 -12.67 -10.20 1.24
C LEU A 477 -11.62 -9.80 2.26
N MET A 478 -11.94 -9.91 3.56
CA MET A 478 -10.97 -9.72 4.64
C MET A 478 -11.21 -10.68 5.79
N MET A 479 -10.13 -11.06 6.45
CA MET A 479 -10.17 -11.96 7.59
C MET A 479 -10.28 -11.19 8.91
N SER A 480 -10.96 -11.77 9.89
CA SER A 480 -10.98 -11.26 11.25
C SER A 480 -9.66 -11.53 11.99
N GLY A 481 -9.32 -10.67 12.95
CA GLY A 481 -8.18 -10.86 13.86
C GLY A 481 -8.59 -11.38 15.24
N GLY A 482 -9.46 -12.39 15.26
CA GLY A 482 -9.72 -13.20 16.45
C GLY A 482 -8.53 -14.12 16.78
N GLY A 483 -8.52 -14.67 18.00
CA GLY A 483 -7.46 -15.57 18.47
C GLY A 483 -7.43 -16.89 17.69
N ARG A 484 -7.93 -17.98 18.29
CA ARG A 484 -8.02 -19.28 17.60
C ARG A 484 -9.23 -19.41 16.69
N GLU A 485 -10.21 -18.52 16.77
CA GLU A 485 -11.40 -18.60 15.93
C GLU A 485 -11.44 -17.36 15.03
N ARG A 486 -11.45 -17.62 13.72
CA ARG A 486 -11.43 -16.59 12.67
C ARG A 486 -12.56 -16.80 11.70
N GLN A 487 -12.90 -15.74 10.97
CA GLN A 487 -13.92 -15.76 9.92
C GLN A 487 -13.59 -14.73 8.86
N PHE A 488 -14.21 -14.86 7.69
CA PHE A 488 -14.11 -13.88 6.62
C PHE A 488 -15.35 -13.00 6.55
N MET A 489 -15.13 -11.71 6.29
CA MET A 489 -16.16 -10.79 5.82
C MET A 489 -16.03 -10.63 4.31
N MET A 490 -17.15 -10.77 3.63
CA MET A 490 -17.33 -10.53 2.19
C MET A 490 -18.21 -9.29 2.03
N LEU A 491 -17.71 -8.29 1.32
CA LEU A 491 -18.46 -7.09 0.97
C LEU A 491 -18.67 -7.09 -0.54
N ARG A 492 -19.94 -7.19 -0.96
CA ARG A 492 -20.34 -7.37 -2.37
C ARG A 492 -21.04 -6.19 -2.97
#